data_AF-G0UYL7-F1
#
_entry.id   AF-G0UYL7-F1
#
_cell.length_a   1.000
_cell.length_b   1.000
_cell.length_c   1.000
_cell.angle_alpha   90.00
_cell.angle_beta   90.00
_cell.angle_gamma   90.00
#
_symmetry.space_group_name_H-M   'P 1'
#
loop_
_entity.id
_entity.type
_entity.pdbx_description
1 polymer ?
#
loop_
_entity_poly.entity_id
_entity_poly.type
_entity_poly.pdbx_seq_one_letter_code
_entity_poly.pdbx_strand_id
1 'polypeptide(L)'
;MSRPQGEKDEFEDWEDVDEQADEEEEDTTINNSDVVMRYKKAAVWCNETLQVLIDAIKPGAKVSELCKLGDETIVKKLRSMFRGAEKGIAFPTCISLNNCVAHNCPSPEEACGEIKYGDVVHIDLGIHIDGYCAQVAHTVQVTDNNELGADEKAAKVITAAYNILNTAVRKMRPGTTVYEVTEVIEKAAAHYGVNPVEGVLSHMIKRYIVDSFRCIPQKKVAEHLVHDYTLEAGQVWTLDIVMSSGKGKLKEREVRPSIFKVALDSKYTMKMESARELQREIEAKYGTFPFAAHKLETKKARLGLSEMLKHNAVVPYPVLFERDDEVVGHFKVTLLITKKKIEVVTGLKMQKAPELPAYTDELLLTTSKLPFSLEKKRKD
;
A
#
# COMPACT_ATOMS: atom_id res chain seq x y z
N MET A 1 1.60 36.40 84.52
CA MET A 1 3.04 36.31 84.24
C MET A 1 3.33 34.82 84.13
N SER A 2 3.75 34.20 83.02
CA SER A 2 4.51 34.67 81.86
C SER A 2 4.27 33.73 80.67
N ARG A 3 4.30 34.28 79.44
CA ARG A 3 4.51 33.53 78.18
C ARG A 3 5.97 33.02 78.12
N PRO A 4 6.23 31.94 77.36
CA PRO A 4 6.84 32.06 76.02
C PRO A 4 6.12 31.17 74.99
N GLN A 5 5.74 31.62 73.79
CA GLN A 5 6.53 32.05 72.61
C GLN A 5 7.11 30.87 71.82
N GLY A 6 6.61 30.68 70.58
CA GLY A 6 7.18 29.76 69.59
C GLY A 6 6.14 29.17 68.62
N GLU A 7 5.68 29.97 67.66
CA GLU A 7 5.06 29.51 66.41
C GLU A 7 6.05 28.67 65.59
N LYS A 8 5.58 27.58 64.99
CA LYS A 8 6.01 27.12 63.67
C LYS A 8 4.80 26.48 62.99
N ASP A 9 4.12 27.29 62.19
CA ASP A 9 3.23 26.81 61.15
C ASP A 9 4.07 26.07 60.11
N GLU A 10 3.82 24.77 59.94
CA GLU A 10 4.32 24.00 58.80
C GLU A 10 3.43 24.31 57.60
N PHE A 11 3.72 25.44 56.94
CA PHE A 11 3.32 25.68 55.56
C PHE A 11 4.22 24.79 54.68
N GLU A 12 3.67 23.70 54.16
CA GLU A 12 4.31 22.93 53.09
C GLU A 12 4.43 23.83 51.85
N ASP A 13 5.68 24.14 51.47
CA ASP A 13 6.04 24.77 50.21
C ASP A 13 5.51 23.92 49.05
N TRP A 14 4.52 24.46 48.34
CA TRP A 14 4.08 23.97 47.02
C TRP A 14 4.80 24.75 45.92
N GLU A 15 6.14 24.80 45.99
CA GLU A 15 6.98 25.24 44.87
C GLU A 15 7.79 24.04 44.37
N ASP A 16 7.22 23.34 43.39
CA ASP A 16 7.93 22.63 42.32
C ASP A 16 6.85 22.01 41.39
N VAL A 17 6.12 22.88 40.71
CA VAL A 17 5.28 22.52 39.56
C VAL A 17 5.82 23.32 38.38
N ASP A 18 6.11 22.60 37.29
CA ASP A 18 6.49 23.08 35.97
C ASP A 18 8.00 23.27 35.68
N GLU A 19 8.71 22.15 35.64
CA GLU A 19 9.59 21.86 34.49
C GLU A 19 9.07 20.60 33.77
N GLN A 20 7.89 20.72 33.15
CA GLN A 20 7.63 19.89 31.96
C GLN A 20 8.63 20.35 30.91
N ALA A 21 9.72 19.61 30.77
CA ALA A 21 10.52 19.69 29.57
C ALA A 21 9.57 19.53 28.39
N ASP A 22 9.45 20.57 27.56
CA ASP A 22 8.79 20.49 26.27
C ASP A 22 9.44 19.32 25.52
N GLU A 23 8.84 18.12 25.56
CA GLU A 23 9.20 17.03 24.68
C GLU A 23 8.91 17.55 23.28
N GLU A 24 9.94 18.03 22.57
CA GLU A 24 9.84 18.40 21.16
C GLU A 24 9.12 17.24 20.44
N GLU A 25 7.91 17.51 19.91
CA GLU A 25 7.15 16.50 19.18
C GLU A 25 8.05 15.86 18.12
N GLU A 26 8.26 14.54 18.20
CA GLU A 26 9.13 13.81 17.28
C GLU A 26 8.69 14.07 15.83
N ASP A 27 9.58 14.63 14.99
CA ASP A 27 9.28 14.82 13.57
C ASP A 27 9.15 13.46 12.87
N THR A 28 7.90 13.02 12.69
CA THR A 28 7.52 11.78 12.01
C THR A 28 7.47 11.90 10.48
N THR A 29 7.88 13.04 9.92
CA THR A 29 7.87 13.26 8.46
C THR A 29 9.20 12.86 7.82
N ILE A 30 9.23 12.82 6.49
CA ILE A 30 10.49 12.57 5.73
C ILE A 30 11.45 13.78 5.70
N ASN A 31 11.20 14.81 6.51
CA ASN A 31 12.21 15.82 6.81
C ASN A 31 13.24 15.29 7.82
N ASN A 32 12.87 14.29 8.62
CA ASN A 32 13.76 13.55 9.50
C ASN A 32 14.48 12.43 8.73
N SER A 33 15.81 12.40 8.79
CA SER A 33 16.63 11.39 8.10
C SER A 33 16.40 9.97 8.62
N ASP A 34 16.05 9.81 9.89
CA ASP A 34 15.78 8.53 10.52
C ASP A 34 14.48 7.89 10.01
N VAL A 35 13.46 8.73 9.79
CA VAL A 35 12.20 8.36 9.12
C VAL A 35 12.46 7.94 7.68
N VAL A 36 13.25 8.73 6.93
CA VAL A 36 13.65 8.38 5.55
C VAL A 36 14.37 7.04 5.51
N MET A 37 15.25 6.75 6.48
CA MET A 37 15.97 5.48 6.57
C MET A 37 15.00 4.30 6.73
N ARG A 38 13.99 4.41 7.60
CA ARG A 38 12.99 3.35 7.81
C ARG A 38 12.16 3.10 6.56
N TYR A 39 11.64 4.14 5.91
CA TYR A 39 10.92 4.00 4.64
C TYR A 39 11.78 3.33 3.56
N LYS A 40 13.02 3.79 3.38
CA LYS A 40 13.94 3.22 2.39
C LYS A 40 14.29 1.78 2.71
N LYS A 41 14.48 1.42 3.98
CA LYS A 41 14.78 0.04 4.34
C LYS A 41 13.59 -0.88 4.11
N ALA A 42 12.39 -0.47 4.54
CA ALA A 42 11.15 -1.20 4.26
C ALA A 42 10.99 -1.40 2.75
N ALA A 43 11.24 -0.36 1.95
CA ALA A 43 11.16 -0.42 0.49
C ALA A 43 12.17 -1.39 -0.15
N VAL A 44 13.42 -1.39 0.32
CA VAL A 44 14.43 -2.37 -0.12
C VAL A 44 13.98 -3.79 0.18
N TRP A 45 13.46 -4.05 1.38
CA TRP A 45 12.94 -5.38 1.72
C TRP A 45 11.72 -5.77 0.90
N CYS A 46 10.83 -4.82 0.58
CA CYS A 46 9.72 -5.07 -0.35
C CYS A 46 10.24 -5.51 -1.72
N ASN A 47 11.21 -4.79 -2.30
CA ASN A 47 11.77 -5.12 -3.61
C ASN A 47 12.50 -6.47 -3.62
N GLU A 48 13.25 -6.77 -2.56
CA GLU A 48 13.94 -8.07 -2.45
C GLU A 48 12.94 -9.24 -2.28
N THR A 49 11.87 -9.06 -1.50
CA THR A 49 10.80 -10.07 -1.39
C THR A 49 10.06 -10.23 -2.70
N LEU A 50 9.77 -9.13 -3.39
CA LEU A 50 9.15 -9.14 -4.70
C LEU A 50 9.98 -9.92 -5.72
N GLN A 51 11.30 -9.74 -5.74
CA GLN A 51 12.18 -10.52 -6.62
C GLN A 51 12.12 -12.03 -6.31
N VAL A 52 12.14 -12.42 -5.03
CA VAL A 52 12.00 -13.83 -4.61
C VAL A 52 10.69 -14.43 -5.11
N LEU A 53 9.59 -13.67 -5.08
CA LEU A 53 8.29 -14.12 -5.57
C LEU A 53 8.27 -14.24 -7.10
N ILE A 54 8.84 -13.27 -7.82
CA ILE A 54 8.97 -13.31 -9.29
C ILE A 54 9.76 -14.55 -9.71
N ASP A 55 10.88 -14.85 -9.05
CA ASP A 55 11.71 -16.02 -9.35
C ASP A 55 11.01 -17.35 -9.04
N ALA A 56 10.01 -17.34 -8.15
CA ALA A 56 9.22 -18.51 -7.78
C ALA A 56 7.98 -18.73 -8.66
N ILE A 57 7.56 -17.72 -9.43
CA ILE A 57 6.41 -17.81 -10.35
C ILE A 57 6.79 -18.66 -11.56
N LYS A 58 6.14 -19.81 -11.69
CA LYS A 58 6.31 -20.74 -12.80
C LYS A 58 5.06 -21.62 -12.96
N PRO A 59 4.87 -22.27 -14.11
CA PRO A 59 3.77 -23.22 -14.28
C PRO A 59 3.76 -24.28 -13.17
N GLY A 60 2.58 -24.55 -12.61
CA GLY A 60 2.34 -25.47 -11.50
C GLY A 60 2.56 -24.89 -10.10
N ALA A 61 3.08 -23.66 -9.96
CA ALA A 61 3.18 -23.02 -8.65
C ALA A 61 1.79 -22.68 -8.11
N LYS A 62 1.55 -22.95 -6.81
CA LYS A 62 0.27 -22.66 -6.16
C LYS A 62 0.26 -21.24 -5.60
N VAL A 63 -0.87 -20.55 -5.77
CA VAL A 63 -1.09 -19.20 -5.25
C VAL A 63 -0.87 -19.12 -3.74
N SER A 64 -1.39 -20.07 -2.96
CA SER A 64 -1.26 -20.07 -1.50
C SER A 64 0.20 -20.29 -1.03
N GLU A 65 0.96 -21.11 -1.74
CA GLU A 65 2.38 -21.35 -1.46
C GLU A 65 3.22 -20.11 -1.72
N LEU A 66 2.92 -19.36 -2.78
CA LEU A 66 3.57 -18.08 -3.07
C LEU A 66 3.23 -17.00 -2.03
N CYS A 67 1.96 -16.89 -1.61
CA CYS A 67 1.57 -15.98 -0.52
C CYS A 67 2.35 -16.30 0.76
N LYS A 68 2.43 -17.59 1.12
CA LYS A 68 3.20 -18.07 2.27
C LYS A 68 4.70 -17.75 2.13
N LEU A 69 5.29 -18.01 0.96
CA LEU A 69 6.70 -17.73 0.68
C LEU A 69 7.03 -16.24 0.86
N GLY A 70 6.16 -15.35 0.38
CA GLY A 70 6.33 -13.91 0.53
C GLY A 70 6.36 -13.48 1.99
N ASP A 71 5.36 -13.89 2.76
CA ASP A 71 5.28 -13.57 4.20
C ASP A 71 6.47 -14.13 4.99
N GLU A 72 6.86 -15.38 4.76
CA GLU A 72 8.02 -16.00 5.42
C GLU A 72 9.33 -15.28 5.07
N THR A 73 9.46 -14.84 3.82
CA THR A 73 10.60 -14.04 3.34
C THR A 73 10.65 -12.69 4.05
N ILE A 74 9.51 -12.01 4.21
CA ILE A 74 9.41 -10.75 4.96
C ILE A 74 9.83 -10.98 6.42
N VAL A 75 9.23 -11.95 7.11
CA VAL A 75 9.53 -12.26 8.51
C VAL A 75 11.01 -12.57 8.72
N LYS A 76 11.65 -13.28 7.79
CA LYS A 76 13.10 -13.53 7.84
C LYS A 76 13.92 -12.25 7.75
N LYS A 77 13.55 -11.32 6.84
CA LYS A 77 14.25 -10.03 6.67
C LYS A 77 14.12 -9.14 7.90
N LEU A 78 12.94 -9.08 8.50
CA LEU A 78 12.65 -8.26 9.69
C LEU A 78 13.54 -8.58 10.90
N ARG A 79 14.06 -9.81 11.00
CA ARG A 79 14.96 -10.24 12.09
C ARG A 79 16.36 -9.60 12.03
N SER A 80 16.74 -9.02 10.89
CA SER A 80 18.13 -8.61 10.64
C SER A 80 18.52 -7.25 11.24
N MET A 81 17.64 -6.25 11.20
CA MET A 81 17.92 -4.86 11.62
C MET A 81 16.81 -4.28 12.49
N PHE A 82 17.00 -3.07 13.04
CA PHE A 82 16.02 -2.34 13.85
C PHE A 82 15.54 -3.16 15.05
N ARG A 83 16.47 -3.65 15.88
CA ARG A 83 16.13 -4.36 17.13
C ARG A 83 15.46 -3.37 18.10
N GLY A 84 14.34 -3.75 18.70
CA GLY A 84 13.58 -2.90 19.62
C GLY A 84 12.49 -2.03 18.95
N ALA A 85 12.52 -1.84 17.63
CA ALA A 85 11.45 -1.17 16.91
C ALA A 85 10.33 -2.17 16.53
N GLU A 86 9.09 -1.71 16.58
CA GLU A 86 7.94 -2.45 16.03
C GLU A 86 8.11 -2.60 14.52
N LYS A 87 7.92 -3.80 13.97
CA LYS A 87 8.13 -4.04 12.54
C LYS A 87 7.41 -5.30 12.12
N GLY A 88 6.92 -5.31 10.89
CA GLY A 88 5.97 -6.31 10.47
C GLY A 88 5.59 -6.21 9.00
N ILE A 89 4.62 -7.03 8.66
CA ILE A 89 3.94 -6.99 7.37
C ILE A 89 2.95 -5.83 7.42
N ALA A 90 3.10 -4.85 6.54
CA ALA A 90 2.17 -3.74 6.40
C ALA A 90 0.99 -4.08 5.48
N PHE A 91 1.18 -5.04 4.57
CA PHE A 91 0.12 -5.59 3.74
C PHE A 91 0.48 -7.05 3.42
N PRO A 92 -0.39 -8.04 3.72
CA PRO A 92 -0.12 -9.46 3.45
C PRO A 92 0.25 -9.71 2.00
N THR A 93 1.10 -10.70 1.74
CA THR A 93 1.44 -11.09 0.38
C THR A 93 0.18 -11.59 -0.33
N CYS A 94 -0.18 -10.93 -1.42
CA CYS A 94 -1.31 -11.28 -2.28
C CYS A 94 -0.81 -11.70 -3.65
N ILE A 95 -1.40 -12.76 -4.20
CA ILE A 95 -1.11 -13.27 -5.54
C ILE A 95 -2.44 -13.42 -6.28
N SER A 96 -2.69 -12.55 -7.24
CA SER A 96 -3.93 -12.52 -8.04
C SER A 96 -3.63 -12.91 -9.49
N LEU A 97 -4.53 -13.66 -10.14
CA LEU A 97 -4.32 -14.18 -11.50
C LEU A 97 -5.29 -13.53 -12.51
N ASN A 98 -4.78 -13.16 -13.68
CA ASN A 98 -5.53 -12.77 -14.88
C ASN A 98 -6.55 -11.63 -14.65
N ASN A 99 -7.83 -11.99 -14.46
CA ASN A 99 -8.93 -11.05 -14.24
C ASN A 99 -9.18 -10.75 -12.75
N CYS A 100 -8.52 -11.47 -11.84
CA CYS A 100 -8.54 -11.17 -10.41
C CYS A 100 -7.64 -9.95 -10.13
N VAL A 101 -8.21 -8.86 -9.62
CA VAL A 101 -7.51 -7.57 -9.54
C VAL A 101 -6.49 -7.52 -8.40
N ALA A 102 -6.92 -7.83 -7.18
CA ALA A 102 -6.12 -7.66 -5.97
C ALA A 102 -6.68 -8.47 -4.79
N HIS A 103 -5.93 -8.45 -3.67
CA HIS A 103 -6.30 -8.98 -2.35
C HIS A 103 -6.50 -10.49 -2.25
N ASN A 104 -6.15 -11.25 -3.30
CA ASN A 104 -6.21 -12.70 -3.26
C ASN A 104 -5.08 -13.27 -2.39
N CYS A 105 -5.42 -13.65 -1.16
CA CYS A 105 -4.52 -14.25 -0.17
C CYS A 105 -5.20 -15.47 0.49
N PRO A 106 -5.37 -16.58 -0.26
CA PRO A 106 -6.08 -17.76 0.22
C PRO A 106 -5.33 -18.46 1.35
N SER A 107 -6.07 -19.16 2.22
CA SER A 107 -5.46 -20.03 3.23
C SER A 107 -4.67 -21.17 2.57
N PRO A 108 -3.55 -21.64 3.16
CA PRO A 108 -2.85 -22.84 2.66
C PRO A 108 -3.73 -24.09 2.54
N GLU A 109 -4.81 -24.16 3.31
CA GLU A 109 -5.77 -25.27 3.32
C GLU A 109 -6.88 -25.11 2.26
N GLU A 110 -7.07 -23.91 1.73
CA GLU A 110 -8.05 -23.64 0.69
C GLU A 110 -7.53 -24.10 -0.67
N ALA A 111 -8.38 -24.82 -1.42
CA ALA A 111 -8.09 -25.13 -2.80
C ALA A 111 -7.94 -23.81 -3.59
N CYS A 112 -6.75 -23.56 -4.11
CA CYS A 112 -6.43 -22.35 -4.86
C CYS A 112 -5.94 -22.71 -6.27
N GLY A 113 -5.97 -21.71 -7.16
CA GLY A 113 -5.49 -21.87 -8.52
C GLY A 113 -4.00 -22.22 -8.58
N GLU A 114 -3.65 -23.08 -9.53
CA GLU A 114 -2.28 -23.28 -9.98
C GLU A 114 -1.99 -22.32 -11.12
N ILE A 115 -0.80 -21.74 -11.09
CA ILE A 115 -0.30 -20.87 -12.15
C ILE A 115 -0.04 -21.69 -13.41
N LYS A 116 -0.49 -21.21 -14.55
CA LYS A 116 -0.28 -21.83 -15.86
C LYS A 116 0.67 -20.98 -16.70
N TYR A 117 1.21 -21.60 -17.74
CA TYR A 117 1.94 -20.87 -18.77
C TYR A 117 1.01 -19.84 -19.43
N GLY A 118 1.51 -18.62 -19.63
CA GLY A 118 0.76 -17.50 -20.20
C GLY A 118 -0.11 -16.72 -19.21
N ASP A 119 -0.33 -17.23 -17.99
CA ASP A 119 -1.08 -16.50 -16.96
C ASP A 119 -0.40 -15.18 -16.63
N VAL A 120 -1.21 -14.17 -16.35
CA VAL A 120 -0.78 -12.91 -15.77
C VAL A 120 -0.93 -12.98 -14.26
N VAL A 121 0.12 -12.64 -13.53
CA VAL A 121 0.22 -12.75 -12.08
C VAL A 121 0.51 -11.39 -11.49
N HIS A 122 -0.38 -10.93 -10.60
CA HIS A 122 -0.22 -9.71 -9.81
C HIS A 122 0.28 -10.08 -8.41
N ILE A 123 1.41 -9.50 -8.03
CA ILE A 123 1.98 -9.61 -6.69
C ILE A 123 1.73 -8.29 -5.98
N ASP A 124 1.26 -8.31 -4.74
CA ASP A 124 1.11 -7.12 -3.89
C ASP A 124 1.53 -7.44 -2.45
N LEU A 125 2.36 -6.59 -1.85
CA LEU A 125 2.85 -6.78 -0.48
C LEU A 125 3.31 -5.45 0.14
N GLY A 126 3.36 -5.42 1.47
CA GLY A 126 3.85 -4.27 2.22
C GLY A 126 4.63 -4.65 3.47
N ILE A 127 5.59 -3.82 3.84
CA ILE A 127 6.44 -3.98 5.03
C ILE A 127 6.48 -2.66 5.78
N HIS A 128 6.43 -2.68 7.11
CA HIS A 128 6.65 -1.49 7.94
C HIS A 128 7.80 -1.68 8.92
N ILE A 129 8.43 -0.56 9.24
CA ILE A 129 9.40 -0.42 10.33
C ILE A 129 8.95 0.79 11.13
N ASP A 130 8.61 0.58 12.40
CA ASP A 130 8.19 1.60 13.36
C ASP A 130 6.97 2.40 12.89
N GLY A 131 6.03 1.68 12.28
CA GLY A 131 4.85 2.25 11.63
C GLY A 131 5.10 2.89 10.25
N TYR A 132 6.34 3.11 9.81
CA TYR A 132 6.64 3.66 8.48
C TYR A 132 6.64 2.54 7.44
N CYS A 133 5.65 2.53 6.56
CA CYS A 133 5.45 1.43 5.62
C CYS A 133 5.86 1.76 4.18
N ALA A 134 6.33 0.74 3.48
CA ALA A 134 6.44 0.72 2.04
C ALA A 134 5.56 -0.41 1.49
N GLN A 135 4.94 -0.16 0.34
CA GLN A 135 4.13 -1.10 -0.41
C GLN A 135 4.64 -1.21 -1.85
N VAL A 136 4.45 -2.37 -2.45
CA VAL A 136 4.80 -2.62 -3.84
C VAL A 136 3.84 -3.62 -4.45
N ALA A 137 3.43 -3.35 -5.68
CA ALA A 137 2.77 -4.33 -6.52
C ALA A 137 3.42 -4.39 -7.89
N HIS A 138 3.41 -5.58 -8.48
CA HIS A 138 4.05 -5.84 -9.75
C HIS A 138 3.27 -6.91 -10.50
N THR A 139 3.15 -6.73 -11.81
CA THR A 139 2.54 -7.70 -12.70
C THR A 139 3.59 -8.36 -13.58
N VAL A 140 3.55 -9.68 -13.65
CA VAL A 140 4.34 -10.50 -14.58
C VAL A 140 3.42 -11.39 -15.41
N GLN A 141 3.88 -11.79 -16.58
CA GLN A 141 3.29 -12.86 -17.37
C GLN A 141 4.21 -14.08 -17.34
N VAL A 142 3.64 -15.27 -17.15
CA VAL A 142 4.41 -16.51 -17.04
C VAL A 142 4.87 -16.98 -18.42
N THR A 143 6.15 -16.73 -18.73
CA THR A 143 6.81 -17.05 -19.99
C THR A 143 8.24 -17.55 -19.75
N ASP A 144 8.87 -18.15 -20.76
CA ASP A 144 10.20 -18.78 -20.59
C ASP A 144 11.37 -17.79 -20.52
N ASN A 145 11.22 -16.57 -21.05
CA ASN A 145 12.35 -15.66 -21.35
C ASN A 145 12.30 -14.30 -20.62
N ASN A 146 11.48 -14.15 -19.58
CA ASN A 146 11.28 -12.86 -18.91
C ASN A 146 10.84 -11.72 -19.88
N GLU A 147 10.13 -12.11 -20.94
CA GLU A 147 9.50 -11.23 -21.92
C GLU A 147 7.98 -11.43 -21.86
N LEU A 148 7.21 -10.38 -22.10
CA LEU A 148 5.76 -10.53 -22.27
C LEU A 148 5.49 -11.43 -23.48
N GLY A 149 4.51 -12.32 -23.33
CA GLY A 149 4.18 -13.34 -24.31
C GLY A 149 3.48 -12.79 -25.55
N ALA A 150 3.12 -13.71 -26.46
CA ALA A 150 2.42 -13.38 -27.70
C ALA A 150 0.95 -12.95 -27.52
N ASP A 151 0.41 -13.04 -26.30
CA ASP A 151 -0.92 -12.48 -26.01
C ASP A 151 -0.84 -10.95 -26.04
N GLU A 152 -1.27 -10.38 -27.16
CA GLU A 152 -1.29 -8.94 -27.39
C GLU A 152 -2.13 -8.19 -26.35
N LYS A 153 -3.19 -8.79 -25.82
CA LYS A 153 -4.07 -8.17 -24.82
C LYS A 153 -3.32 -8.02 -23.49
N ALA A 154 -2.74 -9.11 -23.00
CA ALA A 154 -1.94 -9.12 -21.78
C ALA A 154 -0.70 -8.21 -21.90
N ALA A 155 0.05 -8.36 -22.99
CA ALA A 155 1.24 -7.55 -23.24
C ALA A 155 0.90 -6.05 -23.25
N LYS A 156 -0.20 -5.67 -23.91
CA LYS A 156 -0.66 -4.29 -23.99
C LYS A 156 -1.06 -3.72 -22.64
N VAL A 157 -1.91 -4.41 -21.86
CA VAL A 157 -2.40 -3.87 -20.58
C VAL A 157 -1.29 -3.74 -19.54
N ILE A 158 -0.36 -4.70 -19.49
CA ILE A 158 0.80 -4.67 -18.58
C ILE A 158 1.72 -3.50 -18.95
N THR A 159 2.08 -3.38 -20.23
CA THR A 159 2.96 -2.30 -20.72
C THR A 159 2.32 -0.93 -20.51
N ALA A 160 1.02 -0.80 -20.79
CA ALA A 160 0.28 0.44 -20.58
C ALA A 160 0.25 0.82 -19.09
N ALA A 161 -0.07 -0.10 -18.19
CA ALA A 161 -0.09 0.16 -16.75
C ALA A 161 1.27 0.65 -16.23
N TYR A 162 2.37 0.01 -16.67
CA TYR A 162 3.72 0.44 -16.29
C TYR A 162 4.10 1.82 -16.85
N ASN A 163 3.77 2.12 -18.11
CA ASN A 163 4.03 3.43 -18.71
C ASN A 163 3.21 4.54 -18.05
N ILE A 164 1.94 4.25 -17.72
CA ILE A 164 1.05 5.16 -17.01
C ILE A 164 1.61 5.45 -15.61
N LEU A 165 2.04 4.42 -14.87
CA LEU A 165 2.70 4.58 -13.58
C LEU A 165 3.90 5.53 -13.68
N ASN A 166 4.83 5.25 -14.60
CA ASN A 166 6.04 6.07 -14.77
C ASN A 166 5.74 7.54 -15.16
N THR A 167 4.63 7.78 -15.86
CA THR A 167 4.18 9.12 -16.24
C THR A 167 3.48 9.82 -15.08
N ALA A 168 2.59 9.13 -14.38
CA ALA A 168 1.83 9.65 -13.25
C ALA A 168 2.73 10.05 -12.07
N VAL A 169 3.75 9.25 -11.72
CA VAL A 169 4.74 9.63 -10.69
C VAL A 169 5.36 10.99 -10.99
N ARG A 170 5.66 11.29 -12.27
CA ARG A 170 6.28 12.56 -12.65
C ARG A 170 5.36 13.76 -12.46
N LYS A 171 4.04 13.55 -12.43
CA LYS A 171 3.02 14.58 -12.17
C LYS A 171 2.80 14.82 -10.66
N MET A 172 3.15 13.86 -9.80
CA MET A 172 3.02 13.94 -8.34
C MET A 172 4.04 14.91 -7.69
N ARG A 173 3.88 16.21 -7.98
CA ARG A 173 4.75 17.29 -7.50
C ARG A 173 4.02 18.17 -6.49
N PRO A 174 4.75 18.85 -5.59
CA PRO A 174 4.16 19.90 -4.77
C PRO A 174 3.42 20.94 -5.63
N GLY A 175 2.20 21.28 -5.24
CA GLY A 175 1.33 22.20 -5.98
C GLY A 175 0.42 21.53 -7.01
N THR A 176 0.64 20.26 -7.36
CA THR A 176 -0.30 19.49 -8.18
C THR A 176 -1.48 19.01 -7.33
N THR A 177 -2.69 19.11 -7.84
CA THR A 177 -3.89 18.53 -7.20
C THR A 177 -4.03 17.04 -7.47
N VAL A 178 -4.74 16.32 -6.60
CA VAL A 178 -5.01 14.88 -6.80
C VAL A 178 -5.73 14.62 -8.15
N TYR A 179 -6.65 15.49 -8.55
CA TYR A 179 -7.40 15.34 -9.81
C TYR A 179 -6.57 15.65 -11.06
N GLU A 180 -5.54 16.50 -10.97
CA GLU A 180 -4.60 16.65 -12.08
C GLU A 180 -3.72 15.41 -12.29
N VAL A 181 -3.45 14.63 -11.23
CA VAL A 181 -2.80 13.33 -11.37
C VAL A 181 -3.78 12.33 -12.00
N THR A 182 -5.05 12.32 -11.56
CA THR A 182 -6.13 11.52 -12.17
C THR A 182 -6.27 11.81 -13.67
N GLU A 183 -6.25 13.08 -14.08
CA GLU A 183 -6.36 13.47 -15.50
C GLU A 183 -5.23 12.87 -16.35
N VAL A 184 -4.00 12.87 -15.84
CA VAL A 184 -2.86 12.23 -16.53
C VAL A 184 -3.07 10.73 -16.66
N ILE A 185 -3.58 10.06 -15.62
CA ILE A 185 -3.87 8.62 -15.64
C ILE A 185 -4.95 8.31 -16.68
N GLU A 186 -6.07 9.05 -16.67
CA GLU A 186 -7.20 8.84 -17.58
C GLU A 186 -6.81 9.10 -19.04
N LYS A 187 -6.10 10.20 -19.32
CA LYS A 187 -5.61 10.51 -20.68
C LYS A 187 -4.62 9.47 -21.18
N ALA A 188 -3.70 9.01 -20.34
CA ALA A 188 -2.73 8.00 -20.73
C ALA A 188 -3.39 6.63 -20.95
N ALA A 189 -4.38 6.26 -20.14
CA ALA A 189 -5.18 5.05 -20.34
C ALA A 189 -5.96 5.11 -21.66
N ALA A 190 -6.61 6.24 -21.95
CA ALA A 190 -7.32 6.46 -23.21
C ALA A 190 -6.38 6.39 -24.42
N HIS A 191 -5.19 6.99 -24.34
CA HIS A 191 -4.16 6.93 -25.39
C HIS A 191 -3.76 5.49 -25.73
N TYR A 192 -3.56 4.65 -24.71
CA TYR A 192 -3.25 3.24 -24.91
C TYR A 192 -4.48 2.38 -25.20
N GLY A 193 -5.71 2.90 -25.09
CA GLY A 193 -6.93 2.12 -25.25
C GLY A 193 -7.05 1.01 -24.20
N VAL A 194 -6.75 1.34 -22.95
CA VAL A 194 -7.01 0.53 -21.73
C VAL A 194 -7.88 1.33 -20.79
N ASN A 195 -8.50 0.69 -19.79
CA ASN A 195 -9.41 1.37 -18.87
C ASN A 195 -8.86 1.34 -17.43
N PRO A 196 -8.75 2.48 -16.73
CA PRO A 196 -8.45 2.46 -15.31
C PRO A 196 -9.56 1.75 -14.54
N VAL A 197 -9.18 0.96 -13.56
CA VAL A 197 -10.14 0.23 -12.73
C VAL A 197 -10.84 1.19 -11.76
N GLU A 198 -12.18 1.18 -11.77
CA GLU A 198 -13.01 2.04 -10.93
C GLU A 198 -12.86 1.68 -9.45
N GLY A 199 -12.74 2.70 -8.60
CA GLY A 199 -12.62 2.54 -7.15
C GLY A 199 -11.21 2.30 -6.62
N VAL A 200 -10.19 2.16 -7.49
CA VAL A 200 -8.79 2.09 -7.03
C VAL A 200 -8.30 3.48 -6.63
N LEU A 201 -7.70 3.53 -5.44
CA LEU A 201 -7.21 4.74 -4.79
C LEU A 201 -5.72 4.61 -4.50
N SER A 202 -4.97 5.67 -4.81
CA SER A 202 -3.58 5.84 -4.39
C SER A 202 -3.55 6.70 -3.13
N HIS A 203 -2.93 6.22 -2.05
CA HIS A 203 -3.05 6.85 -0.74
C HIS A 203 -1.78 7.58 -0.30
N MET A 204 -1.96 8.68 0.42
CA MET A 204 -0.90 9.23 1.25
C MET A 204 -0.64 8.29 2.44
N ILE A 205 0.62 8.04 2.74
CA ILE A 205 1.05 7.19 3.86
C ILE A 205 1.49 8.09 5.03
N LYS A 206 1.15 7.68 6.25
CA LYS A 206 1.72 8.23 7.50
C LYS A 206 2.23 7.10 8.40
N ARG A 207 2.92 7.43 9.49
CA ARG A 207 3.29 6.45 10.53
C ARG A 207 2.01 5.73 11.00
N TYR A 208 1.99 4.40 10.93
CA TYR A 208 0.85 3.53 11.27
C TYR A 208 -0.41 3.71 10.41
N ILE A 209 -0.33 4.38 9.25
CA ILE A 209 -1.49 4.60 8.37
C ILE A 209 -1.09 4.30 6.93
N VAL A 210 -1.56 3.16 6.40
CA VAL A 210 -1.30 2.70 5.02
C VAL A 210 -2.18 3.39 3.96
N ASP A 211 -3.35 3.88 4.37
CA ASP A 211 -4.46 4.29 3.50
C ASP A 211 -5.17 5.53 4.07
N SER A 212 -4.43 6.65 4.15
CA SER A 212 -5.00 7.92 4.58
C SER A 212 -6.23 8.32 3.74
N PHE A 213 -7.13 9.09 4.33
CA PHE A 213 -8.26 9.72 3.64
C PHE A 213 -7.82 10.69 2.53
N ARG A 214 -6.56 11.12 2.54
CA ARG A 214 -5.93 11.83 1.42
C ARG A 214 -5.51 10.80 0.37
N CYS A 215 -6.26 10.77 -0.73
CA CYS A 215 -6.05 9.80 -1.80
C CYS A 215 -6.26 10.42 -3.19
N ILE A 216 -5.74 9.75 -4.21
CA ILE A 216 -5.90 10.07 -5.62
C ILE A 216 -6.73 8.95 -6.25
N PRO A 217 -7.90 9.25 -6.85
CA PRO A 217 -8.65 8.26 -7.60
C PRO A 217 -7.98 8.05 -8.96
N GLN A 218 -7.92 6.82 -9.45
CA GLN A 218 -7.42 6.57 -10.80
C GLN A 218 -8.36 7.08 -11.91
N LYS A 219 -9.65 7.17 -11.59
CA LYS A 219 -10.70 7.57 -12.53
C LYS A 219 -11.73 8.43 -11.81
N LYS A 220 -12.21 9.49 -12.48
CA LYS A 220 -13.24 10.35 -11.92
C LYS A 220 -14.62 9.71 -12.12
N VAL A 221 -15.21 9.24 -11.02
CA VAL A 221 -16.55 8.67 -10.97
C VAL A 221 -17.37 9.45 -9.95
N ALA A 222 -18.60 9.85 -10.29
CA ALA A 222 -19.41 10.75 -9.47
C ALA A 222 -19.69 10.17 -8.07
N GLU A 223 -19.90 8.86 -8.00
CA GLU A 223 -20.16 8.11 -6.77
C GLU A 223 -18.92 7.92 -5.91
N HIS A 224 -17.71 8.07 -6.47
CA HIS A 224 -16.42 7.81 -5.81
C HIS A 224 -15.53 9.05 -5.74
N LEU A 225 -16.13 10.24 -5.72
CA LEU A 225 -15.37 11.48 -5.56
C LEU A 225 -14.67 11.50 -4.21
N VAL A 226 -13.41 11.93 -4.23
CA VAL A 226 -12.60 12.10 -3.04
C VAL A 226 -12.45 13.59 -2.72
N HIS A 227 -12.05 13.89 -1.48
CA HIS A 227 -11.69 15.26 -1.11
C HIS A 227 -10.53 15.76 -1.98
N ASP A 228 -10.72 16.93 -2.59
CA ASP A 228 -9.64 17.59 -3.30
C ASP A 228 -8.49 17.91 -2.34
N TYR A 229 -7.28 17.78 -2.85
CA TYR A 229 -6.06 17.94 -2.08
C TYR A 229 -4.91 18.31 -3.02
N THR A 230 -4.06 19.22 -2.55
CA THR A 230 -2.84 19.62 -3.26
C THR A 230 -1.66 18.91 -2.62
N LEU A 231 -0.84 18.26 -3.43
CA LEU A 231 0.36 17.58 -2.97
C LEU A 231 1.36 18.59 -2.42
N GLU A 232 2.13 18.20 -1.41
CA GLU A 232 3.13 19.04 -0.76
C GLU A 232 4.45 18.28 -0.57
N ALA A 233 5.53 19.02 -0.32
CA ALA A 233 6.79 18.42 0.07
C ALA A 233 6.72 17.87 1.52
N GLY A 234 7.52 16.86 1.81
CA GLY A 234 7.50 16.16 3.11
C GLY A 234 6.49 15.00 3.18
N GLN A 235 5.86 14.64 2.06
CA GLN A 235 4.84 13.60 2.00
C GLN A 235 5.38 12.27 1.44
N VAL A 236 4.76 11.17 1.88
CA VAL A 236 4.96 9.83 1.32
C VAL A 236 3.65 9.35 0.72
N TRP A 237 3.71 8.75 -0.45
CA TRP A 237 2.54 8.28 -1.18
C TRP A 237 2.76 6.87 -1.72
N THR A 238 1.72 6.05 -1.68
CA THR A 238 1.57 4.87 -2.52
C THR A 238 0.81 5.28 -3.78
N LEU A 239 1.46 5.23 -4.94
CA LEU A 239 0.80 5.34 -6.23
C LEU A 239 0.49 3.94 -6.73
N ASP A 240 -0.80 3.63 -6.82
CA ASP A 240 -1.36 2.36 -7.27
C ASP A 240 -2.00 2.57 -8.65
N ILE A 241 -1.55 1.83 -9.66
CA ILE A 241 -2.03 1.86 -11.05
C ILE A 241 -2.52 0.48 -11.44
N VAL A 242 -3.81 0.40 -11.76
CA VAL A 242 -4.52 -0.83 -12.11
C VAL A 242 -5.32 -0.58 -13.37
N MET A 243 -4.86 -1.16 -14.47
CA MET A 243 -5.49 -1.02 -15.79
C MET A 243 -6.17 -2.33 -16.17
N SER A 244 -7.32 -2.22 -16.82
CA SER A 244 -8.09 -3.33 -17.35
C SER A 244 -8.04 -3.30 -18.88
N SER A 245 -7.92 -4.47 -19.50
CA SER A 245 -8.20 -4.63 -20.93
C SER A 245 -9.69 -4.50 -21.24
N GLY A 246 -10.55 -4.73 -20.24
CA GLY A 246 -12.00 -4.62 -20.30
C GLY A 246 -12.51 -3.23 -19.95
N LYS A 247 -13.60 -3.14 -19.18
CA LYS A 247 -14.29 -1.86 -18.88
C LYS A 247 -13.80 -1.15 -17.62
N GLY A 248 -12.98 -1.80 -16.80
CA GLY A 248 -12.56 -1.31 -15.49
C GLY A 248 -13.68 -1.34 -14.44
N LYS A 249 -14.73 -2.14 -14.65
CA LYS A 249 -15.90 -2.23 -13.75
C LYS A 249 -15.94 -3.59 -13.08
N LEU A 250 -15.49 -3.61 -11.83
CA LEU A 250 -15.29 -4.85 -11.11
C LEU A 250 -16.59 -5.42 -10.55
N LYS A 251 -16.57 -6.75 -10.35
CA LYS A 251 -17.63 -7.47 -9.66
C LYS A 251 -17.04 -8.28 -8.53
N GLU A 252 -17.76 -8.31 -7.42
CA GLU A 252 -17.56 -9.31 -6.38
C GLU A 252 -18.01 -10.68 -6.90
N ARG A 253 -17.33 -11.72 -6.43
CA ARG A 253 -17.72 -13.12 -6.64
C ARG A 253 -17.96 -13.77 -5.28
N GLU A 254 -18.32 -15.04 -5.26
CA GLU A 254 -18.46 -15.85 -4.03
C GLU A 254 -17.12 -16.18 -3.36
N VAL A 255 -16.14 -15.29 -3.43
CA VAL A 255 -14.85 -15.40 -2.73
C VAL A 255 -14.94 -14.53 -1.49
N ARG A 256 -14.77 -15.16 -0.33
CA ARG A 256 -14.77 -14.41 0.94
C ARG A 256 -13.49 -13.59 1.04
N PRO A 257 -13.57 -12.32 1.51
CA PRO A 257 -12.38 -11.56 1.85
C PRO A 257 -11.54 -12.33 2.86
N SER A 258 -10.24 -12.46 2.58
CA SER A 258 -9.29 -13.06 3.51
C SER A 258 -8.44 -12.01 4.23
N ILE A 259 -8.47 -10.76 3.78
CA ILE A 259 -7.71 -9.65 4.36
C ILE A 259 -8.66 -8.65 5.01
N PHE A 260 -8.27 -8.20 6.19
CA PHE A 260 -9.02 -7.26 7.02
C PHE A 260 -8.07 -6.23 7.61
N LYS A 261 -8.60 -5.08 7.99
CA LYS A 261 -7.89 -4.05 8.75
C LYS A 261 -8.81 -3.47 9.81
N VAL A 262 -8.24 -3.00 10.92
CA VAL A 262 -9.00 -2.28 11.95
C VAL A 262 -9.53 -0.95 11.40
N ALA A 263 -10.80 -0.67 11.70
CA ALA A 263 -11.41 0.64 11.45
C ALA A 263 -10.97 1.62 12.56
N LEU A 264 -10.07 2.56 12.22
CA LEU A 264 -9.45 3.47 13.19
C LEU A 264 -10.43 4.46 13.83
N ASP A 265 -11.57 4.70 13.19
CA ASP A 265 -12.65 5.57 13.64
C ASP A 265 -13.74 4.82 14.44
N SER A 266 -13.63 3.49 14.56
CA SER A 266 -14.60 2.68 15.28
C SER A 266 -14.55 2.96 16.78
N LYS A 267 -15.73 3.26 17.36
CA LYS A 267 -15.93 3.47 18.80
C LYS A 267 -16.60 2.27 19.48
N TYR A 268 -16.79 1.18 18.75
CA TYR A 268 -17.55 0.04 19.24
C TYR A 268 -16.72 -0.80 20.24
N THR A 269 -17.32 -1.11 21.40
CA THR A 269 -16.71 -1.99 22.40
C THR A 269 -17.14 -3.44 22.20
N MET A 270 -16.17 -4.34 22.04
CA MET A 270 -16.41 -5.78 21.84
C MET A 270 -17.15 -6.43 23.01
N LYS A 271 -18.28 -7.08 22.72
CA LYS A 271 -19.14 -7.73 23.71
C LYS A 271 -18.80 -9.20 23.90
N MET A 272 -18.43 -9.92 22.85
CA MET A 272 -18.06 -11.33 22.98
C MET A 272 -16.62 -11.48 23.49
N GLU A 273 -16.39 -12.50 24.32
CA GLU A 273 -15.04 -12.84 24.78
C GLU A 273 -14.11 -13.16 23.59
N SER A 274 -14.61 -13.93 22.62
CA SER A 274 -13.85 -14.25 21.39
C SER A 274 -13.45 -13.02 20.58
N ALA A 275 -14.25 -11.94 20.59
CA ALA A 275 -13.92 -10.71 19.89
C ALA A 275 -12.91 -9.86 20.67
N ARG A 276 -13.00 -9.83 22.01
CA ARG A 276 -11.99 -9.18 22.87
C ARG A 276 -10.63 -9.86 22.78
N GLU A 277 -10.59 -11.19 22.78
CA GLU A 277 -9.36 -11.96 22.58
C GLU A 277 -8.73 -11.66 21.22
N LEU A 278 -9.55 -11.71 20.16
CA LEU A 278 -9.10 -11.41 18.81
C LEU A 278 -8.60 -9.96 18.67
N GLN A 279 -9.29 -8.99 19.27
CA GLN A 279 -8.86 -7.59 19.27
C GLN A 279 -7.46 -7.43 19.88
N ARG A 280 -7.18 -8.06 21.03
CA ARG A 280 -5.85 -8.01 21.66
C ARG A 280 -4.78 -8.65 20.79
N GLU A 281 -5.10 -9.78 20.13
CA GLU A 281 -4.18 -10.40 19.17
C GLU A 281 -3.87 -9.43 18.02
N ILE A 282 -4.89 -8.80 17.45
CA ILE A 282 -4.73 -7.87 16.33
C ILE A 282 -3.87 -6.67 16.74
N GLU A 283 -4.20 -6.03 17.86
CA GLU A 283 -3.44 -4.89 18.40
C GLU A 283 -1.97 -5.26 18.65
N ALA A 284 -1.70 -6.45 19.21
CA ALA A 284 -0.34 -6.88 19.54
C ALA A 284 0.50 -7.30 18.31
N LYS A 285 -0.12 -7.89 17.29
CA LYS A 285 0.61 -8.48 16.13
C LYS A 285 0.62 -7.60 14.89
N TYR A 286 -0.47 -6.88 14.64
CA TYR A 286 -0.69 -6.14 13.40
C TYR A 286 -0.93 -4.65 13.64
N GLY A 287 -1.31 -4.26 14.86
CA GLY A 287 -1.66 -2.88 15.19
C GLY A 287 -2.77 -2.37 14.28
N THR A 288 -2.44 -1.38 13.46
CA THR A 288 -3.36 -0.75 12.49
C THR A 288 -3.23 -1.31 11.07
N PHE A 289 -2.27 -2.20 10.83
CA PHE A 289 -1.97 -2.72 9.49
C PHE A 289 -2.94 -3.83 9.08
N PRO A 290 -3.24 -3.95 7.77
CA PRO A 290 -3.97 -5.08 7.22
C PRO A 290 -3.36 -6.43 7.59
N PHE A 291 -4.22 -7.42 7.86
CA PHE A 291 -3.86 -8.77 8.25
C PHE A 291 -4.72 -9.81 7.53
N ALA A 292 -4.15 -11.01 7.33
CA ALA A 292 -4.86 -12.13 6.73
C ALA A 292 -5.55 -12.98 7.82
N ALA A 293 -6.83 -13.30 7.62
CA ALA A 293 -7.64 -14.05 8.59
C ALA A 293 -7.09 -15.44 8.91
N HIS A 294 -6.41 -16.08 7.96
CA HIS A 294 -5.80 -17.40 8.16
C HIS A 294 -4.51 -17.36 9.02
N LYS A 295 -4.02 -16.16 9.39
CA LYS A 295 -2.87 -15.98 10.29
C LYS A 295 -3.28 -15.79 11.75
N LEU A 296 -4.58 -15.68 12.02
CA LEU A 296 -5.11 -15.49 13.37
C LEU A 296 -4.99 -16.80 14.16
N GLU A 297 -4.44 -16.71 15.37
CA GLU A 297 -4.23 -17.86 16.26
C GLU A 297 -5.34 -18.01 17.30
N THR A 298 -6.16 -16.98 17.50
CA THR A 298 -7.32 -17.02 18.41
C THR A 298 -8.26 -18.17 18.04
N LYS A 299 -8.50 -19.10 18.99
CA LYS A 299 -9.29 -20.33 18.75
C LYS A 299 -10.68 -20.09 18.15
N LYS A 300 -11.33 -18.98 18.54
CA LYS A 300 -12.65 -18.57 18.05
C LYS A 300 -12.58 -17.32 17.14
N ALA A 301 -11.47 -17.15 16.42
CA ALA A 301 -11.21 -15.99 15.55
C ALA A 301 -12.36 -15.72 14.59
N ARG A 302 -12.90 -16.73 13.90
CA ARG A 302 -14.02 -16.56 12.96
C ARG A 302 -15.27 -15.96 13.62
N LEU A 303 -15.55 -16.35 14.87
CA LEU A 303 -16.70 -15.83 15.61
C LEU A 303 -16.45 -14.38 16.07
N GLY A 304 -15.25 -14.09 16.57
CA GLY A 304 -14.84 -12.73 16.91
C GLY A 304 -14.89 -11.79 15.70
N LEU A 305 -14.33 -12.22 14.57
CA LEU A 305 -14.31 -11.46 13.33
C LEU A 305 -15.72 -11.17 12.81
N SER A 306 -16.67 -12.11 12.98
CA SER A 306 -18.07 -11.89 12.64
C SER A 306 -18.72 -10.77 13.47
N GLU A 307 -18.39 -10.63 14.76
CA GLU A 307 -18.85 -9.48 15.57
C GLU A 307 -18.19 -8.19 15.07
N MET A 308 -16.87 -8.20 14.89
CA MET A 308 -16.12 -7.02 14.46
C MET A 308 -16.61 -6.48 13.12
N LEU A 309 -16.89 -7.36 12.15
CA LEU A 309 -17.46 -6.98 10.85
C LEU A 309 -18.87 -6.40 10.99
N LYS A 310 -19.74 -7.04 11.78
CA LYS A 310 -21.11 -6.59 12.01
C LYS A 310 -21.17 -5.17 12.59
N HIS A 311 -20.17 -4.80 13.37
CA HIS A 311 -20.09 -3.51 14.04
C HIS A 311 -19.07 -2.55 13.42
N ASN A 312 -18.61 -2.81 12.18
CA ASN A 312 -17.65 -1.97 11.45
C ASN A 312 -16.39 -1.65 12.27
N ALA A 313 -15.92 -2.59 13.09
CA ALA A 313 -14.65 -2.47 13.81
C ALA A 313 -13.47 -2.97 12.95
N VAL A 314 -13.76 -3.74 11.91
CA VAL A 314 -12.80 -4.11 10.87
C VAL A 314 -13.42 -3.87 9.49
N VAL A 315 -12.57 -3.51 8.54
CA VAL A 315 -12.90 -3.30 7.13
C VAL A 315 -12.33 -4.47 6.33
N PRO A 316 -13.14 -5.19 5.52
CA PRO A 316 -12.64 -6.21 4.63
C PRO A 316 -11.99 -5.60 3.37
N TYR A 317 -10.95 -6.25 2.86
CA TYR A 317 -10.42 -6.01 1.51
C TYR A 317 -10.99 -7.08 0.58
N PRO A 318 -12.06 -6.78 -0.20
CA PRO A 318 -12.68 -7.77 -1.06
C PRO A 318 -11.76 -8.18 -2.22
N VAL A 319 -11.90 -9.42 -2.65
CA VAL A 319 -11.28 -9.92 -3.88
C VAL A 319 -12.22 -9.58 -5.03
N LEU A 320 -11.78 -8.67 -5.89
CA LEU A 320 -12.59 -8.13 -6.98
C LEU A 320 -12.09 -8.63 -8.33
N PHE A 321 -13.03 -8.86 -9.25
CA PHE A 321 -12.74 -9.46 -10.54
C PHE A 321 -13.25 -8.60 -11.69
N GLU A 322 -12.48 -8.57 -12.76
CA GLU A 322 -12.95 -8.25 -14.10
C GLU A 322 -13.71 -9.43 -14.72
N ARG A 323 -14.22 -9.22 -15.94
CA ARG A 323 -14.80 -10.28 -16.77
C ARG A 323 -13.78 -11.39 -17.03
N ASP A 324 -14.26 -12.63 -17.21
CA ASP A 324 -13.40 -13.82 -17.29
C ASP A 324 -12.41 -13.82 -18.47
N ASP A 325 -12.74 -13.11 -19.55
CA ASP A 325 -11.94 -13.01 -20.77
C ASP A 325 -11.02 -11.78 -20.80
N GLU A 326 -11.00 -11.00 -19.71
CA GLU A 326 -10.18 -9.80 -19.57
C GLU A 326 -8.99 -10.01 -18.65
N VAL A 327 -8.00 -9.13 -18.78
CA VAL A 327 -6.75 -9.19 -18.05
C VAL A 327 -6.48 -7.83 -17.44
N VAL A 328 -5.88 -7.83 -16.26
CA VAL A 328 -5.54 -6.63 -15.51
C VAL A 328 -4.01 -6.42 -15.55
N GLY A 329 -3.56 -5.17 -15.48
CA GLY A 329 -2.17 -4.81 -15.22
C GLY A 329 -2.11 -3.98 -13.95
N HIS A 330 -1.40 -4.45 -12.93
CA HIS A 330 -1.32 -3.84 -11.60
C HIS A 330 0.14 -3.54 -11.24
N PHE A 331 0.46 -2.26 -11.06
CA PHE A 331 1.74 -1.79 -10.56
C PHE A 331 1.53 -0.74 -9.47
N LYS A 332 2.23 -0.90 -8.37
CA LYS A 332 2.14 -0.01 -7.21
C LYS A 332 3.53 0.31 -6.71
N VAL A 333 3.78 1.59 -6.41
CA VAL A 333 5.06 2.07 -5.88
C VAL A 333 4.85 3.01 -4.71
N THR A 334 5.79 2.99 -3.77
CA THR A 334 5.95 3.97 -2.71
C THR A 334 6.92 5.04 -3.20
N LEU A 335 6.55 6.32 -3.06
CA LEU A 335 7.37 7.46 -3.42
C LEU A 335 7.44 8.49 -2.28
N LEU A 336 8.60 9.15 -2.19
CA LEU A 336 8.90 10.20 -1.21
C LEU A 336 8.97 11.53 -1.96
N ILE A 337 8.10 12.47 -1.61
CA ILE A 337 8.07 13.82 -2.19
C ILE A 337 8.86 14.73 -1.26
N THR A 338 10.16 14.87 -1.50
CA THR A 338 11.02 15.77 -0.71
C THR A 338 10.95 17.20 -1.25
N LYS A 339 11.57 18.17 -0.57
CA LYS A 339 11.70 19.55 -1.10
C LYS A 339 12.52 19.63 -2.40
N LYS A 340 13.42 18.65 -2.63
CA LYS A 340 14.41 18.70 -3.72
C LYS A 340 14.12 17.74 -4.87
N LYS A 341 13.41 16.65 -4.61
CA LYS A 341 13.14 15.59 -5.59
C LYS A 341 11.94 14.73 -5.20
N ILE A 342 11.37 14.09 -6.21
CA ILE A 342 10.51 12.91 -6.04
C ILE A 342 11.40 11.67 -6.10
N GLU A 343 11.34 10.81 -5.09
CA GLU A 343 12.13 9.57 -5.05
C GLU A 343 11.19 8.36 -4.97
N VAL A 344 11.13 7.57 -6.04
CA VAL A 344 10.44 6.27 -6.04
C VAL A 344 11.36 5.25 -5.37
N VAL A 345 10.89 4.63 -4.29
CA VAL A 345 11.72 3.74 -3.47
C VAL A 345 11.37 2.26 -3.62
N THR A 346 10.15 1.92 -4.06
CA THR A 346 9.76 0.55 -4.41
C THR A 346 9.45 0.39 -5.90
N GLY A 347 9.44 -0.86 -6.34
CA GLY A 347 9.17 -1.25 -7.71
C GLY A 347 10.41 -1.82 -8.40
N LEU A 348 10.18 -2.79 -9.28
CA LEU A 348 11.18 -3.40 -10.14
C LEU A 348 10.92 -3.02 -11.60
N LYS A 349 11.89 -3.29 -12.47
CA LYS A 349 11.68 -3.21 -13.91
C LYS A 349 10.72 -4.33 -14.33
N MET A 350 9.74 -4.00 -15.16
CA MET A 350 8.88 -5.01 -15.76
C MET A 350 9.65 -5.90 -16.75
N GLN A 351 9.03 -7.01 -17.12
CA GLN A 351 9.49 -7.87 -18.22
C GLN A 351 9.69 -7.08 -19.51
N LYS A 352 10.58 -7.59 -20.38
CA LYS A 352 10.76 -6.97 -21.69
C LYS A 352 9.43 -7.04 -22.46
N ALA A 353 9.03 -5.92 -23.03
CA ALA A 353 7.70 -5.74 -23.59
C ALA A 353 7.78 -5.10 -24.98
N PRO A 354 6.76 -5.30 -25.84
CA PRO A 354 6.63 -4.54 -27.08
C PRO A 354 6.49 -3.04 -26.77
N GLU A 355 7.10 -2.19 -27.60
CA GLU A 355 6.92 -0.76 -27.48
C GLU A 355 5.48 -0.36 -27.86
N LEU A 356 4.84 0.42 -26.99
CA LEU A 356 3.55 1.04 -27.30
C LEU A 356 3.76 2.39 -27.99
N PRO A 357 2.76 2.86 -28.77
CA PRO A 357 2.83 4.17 -29.42
C PRO A 357 3.16 5.30 -28.43
N ALA A 358 4.11 6.14 -28.79
CA ALA A 358 4.46 7.32 -28.00
C ALA A 358 3.23 8.24 -27.81
N TYR A 359 3.21 8.97 -26.70
CA TYR A 359 2.14 9.94 -26.43
C TYR A 359 2.06 11.00 -27.53
N THR A 360 0.83 11.34 -27.92
CA THR A 360 0.56 12.43 -28.88
C THR A 360 -0.06 13.65 -28.20
N ASP A 361 -0.71 13.47 -27.06
CA ASP A 361 -1.27 14.54 -26.22
C ASP A 361 -0.15 15.39 -25.58
N GLU A 362 -0.30 16.71 -25.63
CA GLU A 362 0.70 17.67 -25.16
C GLU A 362 0.95 17.58 -23.64
N LEU A 363 -0.11 17.34 -22.85
CA LEU A 363 0.01 17.19 -21.39
C LEU A 363 0.82 15.94 -21.06
N LEU A 364 0.55 14.81 -21.73
CA LEU A 364 1.30 13.57 -21.53
C LEU A 364 2.76 13.68 -21.99
N LEU A 365 3.00 14.30 -23.16
CA LEU A 365 4.35 14.55 -23.67
C LEU A 365 5.18 15.43 -22.73
N THR A 366 4.57 16.48 -22.19
CA THR A 366 5.23 17.37 -21.23
C THR A 366 5.49 16.63 -19.93
N THR A 367 4.48 15.93 -19.40
CA THR A 367 4.55 15.22 -18.11
C THR A 367 5.59 14.10 -18.12
N SER A 368 5.63 13.30 -19.18
CA SER A 368 6.58 12.18 -19.32
C SER A 368 8.06 12.63 -19.34
N LYS A 369 8.32 13.89 -19.71
CA LYS A 369 9.66 14.49 -19.74
C LYS A 369 10.04 15.22 -18.45
N LEU A 370 9.12 15.41 -17.50
CA LEU A 370 9.42 16.12 -16.26
C LEU A 370 10.49 15.39 -15.44
N PRO A 371 11.55 16.07 -14.96
CA PRO A 371 12.64 15.44 -14.22
C PRO A 371 12.22 15.12 -12.78
N PHE A 372 12.71 14.04 -12.19
CA PHE A 372 12.43 13.76 -10.77
C PHE A 372 13.04 14.78 -9.80
N SER A 373 14.03 15.57 -10.24
CA SER A 373 14.48 16.75 -9.49
C SER A 373 13.40 17.86 -9.50
N LEU A 374 13.20 18.48 -8.35
CA LEU A 374 12.31 19.63 -8.13
C LEU A 374 13.09 20.95 -8.02
N GLU A 375 14.42 20.88 -8.02
CA GLU A 375 15.25 22.08 -8.03
C GLU A 375 15.08 22.81 -9.36
N LYS A 376 14.77 24.11 -9.31
CA LYS A 376 14.75 24.95 -10.50
C LYS A 376 16.17 24.99 -11.06
N LYS A 377 16.37 24.56 -12.32
CA LYS A 377 17.61 24.85 -13.04
C LYS A 377 17.84 26.36 -12.94
N ARG A 378 18.96 26.78 -12.34
CA ARG A 378 19.41 28.17 -12.46
C ARG A 378 19.45 28.47 -13.96
N LYS A 379 18.69 29.47 -14.39
CA LYS A 379 18.89 30.05 -15.72
C LYS A 379 20.21 30.78 -15.62
N ASP A 380 21.23 30.24 -16.26
CA ASP A 380 22.50 30.93 -16.49
C ASP A 380 22.31 32.09 -17.47
#